data_AF-A0A928SSU3-F1
#
_entry.id   AF-A0A928SSU3-F1
#
_cell.length_a   1.000
_cell.length_b   1.000
_cell.length_c   1.000
_cell.angle_alpha   90.00
_cell.angle_beta   90.00
_cell.angle_gamma   90.00
#
_symmetry.space_group_name_H-M   'P 1'
#
loop_
_entity.id
_entity.type
_entity.pdbx_description
1 polymer ?
#
loop_
_entity_poly.entity_id
_entity_poly.type
_entity_poly.pdbx_seq_one_letter_code
_entity_poly.pdbx_strand_id
1 'polypeptide(L)'
;MSRNPLPSLLAWGSLSLLAAACGLSEDGAAVDFPDSGAGGAGGSGGSAASGGTSAGGAGGVGAAGSGGASGSGGASGGGGASGGGGASGSGGASGSGGASGSGGASGSGGASGSGGATGGSGGASGGSGGAGGSGGAGGASGGSGGTTADPCGGLCTDANATCTSAAVCSCNAGFIDTDTDSDPKTAKCISSMVLGVKVKVAIDHEDCGHLTIKLRGPNATVITLLSRPGVSEGADDGGGVLAGDLTGLDKGYPVSFDDVAAVAAEDMGGTVGPFAYVCKDDNVCSFKPDKGSAAGPTSLKAAFQNVDAVGKWTLCVGDSNWLVGGTLEQWEITFTTSGGSVTRASPANLGQGIKDDGYDGTLGSMACRDIDVK
;
A
#
# COMPACT_ATOMS: atom_id res chain seq x y z
N MET A 1 43.51 -56.27 -19.58
CA MET A 1 44.90 -56.62 -19.97
C MET A 1 45.52 -55.36 -20.57
N SER A 2 46.76 -54.92 -20.30
CA SER A 2 47.85 -55.54 -19.52
C SER A 2 48.84 -54.48 -18.95
N ARG A 3 49.17 -54.60 -17.65
CA ARG A 3 50.44 -54.32 -16.92
C ARG A 3 51.21 -52.97 -17.05
N ASN A 4 51.44 -52.35 -15.88
CA ASN A 4 52.52 -51.39 -15.51
C ASN A 4 53.95 -51.99 -15.68
N PRO A 5 55.06 -51.20 -15.65
CA PRO A 5 55.67 -50.70 -14.39
C PRO A 5 56.33 -49.28 -14.41
N LEU A 6 56.81 -48.84 -13.23
CA LEU A 6 57.58 -47.61 -12.93
C LEU A 6 59.11 -47.82 -13.07
N PRO A 7 59.93 -46.74 -13.04
CA PRO A 7 60.63 -46.28 -11.81
C PRO A 7 60.54 -44.73 -11.60
N SER A 8 60.70 -44.06 -10.45
CA SER A 8 61.24 -44.27 -9.08
C SER A 8 62.59 -43.57 -8.77
N LEU A 9 62.51 -42.34 -8.21
CA LEU A 9 63.57 -41.53 -7.53
C LEU A 9 62.84 -40.35 -6.82
N LEU A 10 62.95 -39.97 -5.53
CA LEU A 10 63.69 -40.39 -4.32
C LEU A 10 64.81 -39.45 -3.82
N ALA A 11 64.41 -38.30 -3.25
CA ALA A 11 65.11 -37.52 -2.18
C ALA A 11 64.03 -36.66 -1.45
N TRP A 12 63.91 -36.46 -0.13
CA TRP A 12 64.75 -36.48 1.09
C TRP A 12 65.13 -35.08 1.63
N GLY A 13 64.65 -34.78 2.85
CA GLY A 13 65.02 -33.63 3.70
C GLY A 13 64.08 -32.41 3.61
N SER A 14 63.68 -31.76 4.71
CA SER A 14 63.84 -32.07 6.15
C SER A 14 62.74 -31.39 6.98
N LEU A 15 62.30 -32.02 8.07
CA LEU A 15 61.44 -31.39 9.09
C LEU A 15 62.29 -30.52 10.04
N SER A 16 61.83 -29.32 10.36
CA SER A 16 62.28 -28.56 11.55
C SER A 16 61.15 -27.68 12.08
N LEU A 17 60.78 -27.90 13.35
CA LEU A 17 59.84 -27.10 14.12
C LEU A 17 60.64 -26.38 15.22
N LEU A 18 60.45 -25.07 15.41
CA LEU A 18 60.99 -24.35 16.56
C LEU A 18 60.11 -23.17 16.94
N ALA A 19 59.87 -22.97 18.24
CA ALA A 19 59.06 -21.88 18.78
C ALA A 19 59.70 -21.30 20.06
N ALA A 20 59.95 -19.99 20.05
CA ALA A 20 60.38 -19.13 21.17
C ALA A 20 60.48 -17.68 20.65
N ALA A 21 60.35 -16.60 21.42
CA ALA A 21 59.72 -16.37 22.73
C ALA A 21 59.54 -14.84 22.94
N CYS A 22 58.94 -14.44 24.06
CA CYS A 22 58.77 -13.05 24.51
C CYS A 22 60.09 -12.24 24.62
N GLY A 23 60.08 -10.93 24.37
CA GLY A 23 61.20 -10.04 24.71
C GLY A 23 61.06 -8.56 24.29
N LEU A 24 61.00 -7.66 25.27
CA LEU A 24 61.03 -6.19 25.14
C LEU A 24 62.40 -5.65 24.67
N SER A 25 62.42 -4.44 24.10
CA SER A 25 63.40 -3.39 24.48
C SER A 25 62.92 -1.99 24.04
N GLU A 26 63.34 -0.96 24.78
CA GLU A 26 63.16 0.46 24.44
C GLU A 26 64.50 1.11 24.04
N ASP A 27 64.43 2.21 23.28
CA ASP A 27 65.39 3.34 23.24
C ASP A 27 64.85 4.38 22.22
N GLY A 28 65.03 5.70 22.36
CA GLY A 28 65.62 6.47 23.45
C GLY A 28 66.04 7.88 22.99
N ALA A 29 65.59 8.92 23.73
CA ALA A 29 65.95 10.36 23.60
C ALA A 29 65.56 11.13 22.31
N ALA A 30 65.55 12.48 22.28
CA ALA A 30 64.92 13.50 23.17
C ALA A 30 65.23 14.95 22.69
N VAL A 31 64.22 15.83 22.70
CA VAL A 31 64.21 17.32 22.54
C VAL A 31 62.84 17.83 23.06
N ASP A 32 62.61 18.92 23.80
CA ASP A 32 63.36 20.13 24.24
C ASP A 32 63.74 21.14 23.13
N PHE A 33 63.45 22.46 23.18
CA PHE A 33 62.78 23.37 24.15
C PHE A 33 62.37 24.69 23.38
N PRO A 34 61.64 25.70 23.92
CA PRO A 34 60.72 25.75 25.08
C PRO A 34 59.37 26.53 24.85
N ASP A 35 58.46 26.36 25.83
CA ASP A 35 57.39 27.22 26.40
C ASP A 35 56.96 28.61 25.81
N SER A 36 55.63 28.91 25.87
CA SER A 36 55.09 30.13 26.54
C SER A 36 53.53 30.23 26.61
N GLY A 37 52.89 29.44 27.51
CA GLY A 37 51.57 29.76 28.13
C GLY A 37 50.27 29.82 27.28
N ALA A 38 49.07 30.03 27.83
CA ALA A 38 48.59 29.88 29.23
C ALA A 38 47.04 29.86 29.34
N GLY A 39 46.49 29.08 30.28
CA GLY A 39 45.09 29.13 30.75
C GLY A 39 44.07 28.26 30.00
N GLY A 40 43.06 27.65 30.63
CA GLY A 40 42.77 27.54 32.07
C GLY A 40 41.49 26.72 32.36
N ALA A 41 41.46 25.94 33.45
CA ALA A 41 40.33 25.09 33.89
C ALA A 41 39.02 25.90 34.11
N GLY A 42 37.80 25.35 34.17
CA GLY A 42 37.26 24.05 34.60
C GLY A 42 35.83 24.32 35.12
N GLY A 43 35.03 23.41 35.68
CA GLY A 43 35.14 21.98 35.97
C GLY A 43 33.74 21.45 36.39
N SER A 44 33.58 20.14 36.57
CA SER A 44 32.27 19.47 36.67
C SER A 44 31.72 19.23 38.09
N GLY A 45 30.40 19.22 38.23
CA GLY A 45 29.68 18.29 39.12
C GLY A 45 28.92 18.88 40.32
N GLY A 46 27.82 18.21 40.71
CA GLY A 46 27.01 18.50 41.91
C GLY A 46 25.51 18.26 41.68
N SER A 47 24.85 17.50 42.55
CA SER A 47 23.40 17.20 42.45
C SER A 47 22.74 17.11 43.84
N ALA A 48 21.45 17.48 43.89
CA ALA A 48 20.55 17.43 45.07
C ALA A 48 20.91 18.41 46.23
N ALA A 49 20.01 18.86 47.12
CA ALA A 49 18.63 18.45 47.39
C ALA A 49 17.75 19.57 48.03
N SER A 50 16.41 19.37 47.98
CA SER A 50 15.37 19.71 48.99
C SER A 50 15.22 21.11 49.64
N GLY A 51 13.99 21.67 49.55
CA GLY A 51 13.42 22.69 50.46
C GLY A 51 13.68 24.16 50.07
N GLY A 52 12.83 25.15 50.41
CA GLY A 52 11.51 25.13 51.06
C GLY A 52 10.99 26.55 51.41
N THR A 53 9.73 26.65 51.87
CA THR A 53 9.08 27.81 52.54
C THR A 53 8.81 29.15 51.80
N SER A 54 7.52 29.36 51.47
CA SER A 54 6.65 30.52 51.79
C SER A 54 6.98 32.01 51.43
N ALA A 55 6.04 32.57 50.65
CA ALA A 55 5.28 33.82 50.89
C ALA A 55 5.85 35.23 50.53
N GLY A 56 4.95 36.08 50.01
CA GLY A 56 5.17 37.48 49.59
C GLY A 56 5.57 37.60 48.11
N GLY A 57 5.05 38.53 47.30
CA GLY A 57 4.01 39.55 47.51
C GLY A 57 3.47 40.04 46.14
N ALA A 58 2.38 40.82 46.11
CA ALA A 58 1.65 41.09 44.87
C ALA A 58 2.31 42.14 43.94
N GLY A 59 2.23 41.90 42.63
CA GLY A 59 2.51 42.87 41.55
C GLY A 59 1.67 42.51 40.33
N GLY A 60 0.69 43.33 39.97
CA GLY A 60 -0.36 42.96 39.01
C GLY A 60 -0.10 43.42 37.57
N VAL A 61 -0.45 42.56 36.61
CA VAL A 61 -0.71 42.92 35.21
C VAL A 61 -2.07 42.34 34.82
N GLY A 62 -3.00 43.20 34.39
CA GLY A 62 -4.33 42.79 33.94
C GLY A 62 -4.33 42.47 32.45
N ALA A 63 -5.01 41.40 32.05
CA ALA A 63 -5.17 41.01 30.65
C ALA A 63 -6.58 40.45 30.40
N ALA A 64 -7.16 40.84 29.25
CA ALA A 64 -8.34 40.29 28.56
C ALA A 64 -9.54 39.80 29.42
N GLY A 65 -10.67 40.51 29.31
CA GLY A 65 -11.95 40.06 29.86
C GLY A 65 -12.50 38.80 29.17
N SER A 66 -13.35 38.06 29.87
CA SER A 66 -14.00 36.85 29.35
C SER A 66 -14.85 37.15 28.11
N GLY A 67 -14.66 36.38 27.04
CA GLY A 67 -15.50 36.44 25.84
C GLY A 67 -16.98 36.18 26.18
N GLY A 68 -17.87 36.93 25.52
CA GLY A 68 -19.32 36.80 25.73
C GLY A 68 -19.86 35.43 25.35
N ALA A 69 -20.96 35.02 26.00
CA ALA A 69 -21.59 33.73 25.76
C ALA A 69 -21.99 33.56 24.28
N SER A 70 -21.75 32.36 23.74
CA SER A 70 -22.16 31.99 22.38
C SER A 70 -23.67 32.12 22.23
N GLY A 71 -24.12 32.78 21.15
CA GLY A 71 -25.54 32.93 20.86
C GLY A 71 -26.22 31.57 20.61
N SER A 72 -27.44 31.42 21.11
CA SER A 72 -28.30 30.27 20.81
C SER A 72 -28.50 30.13 19.30
N GLY A 73 -28.29 28.92 18.76
CA GLY A 73 -28.48 28.65 17.34
C GLY A 73 -29.90 29.00 16.87
N GLY A 74 -30.02 29.53 15.65
CA GLY A 74 -31.31 29.85 15.04
C GLY A 74 -32.19 28.62 14.89
N ALA A 75 -33.49 28.76 15.14
CA ALA A 75 -34.45 27.67 15.00
C ALA A 75 -34.46 27.12 13.57
N SER A 76 -34.39 25.79 13.43
CA SER A 76 -34.49 25.13 12.13
C SER A 76 -35.81 25.47 11.45
N GLY A 77 -35.76 25.79 10.15
CA GLY A 77 -36.97 25.99 9.36
C GLY A 77 -37.82 24.72 9.38
N GLY A 78 -39.11 24.86 9.68
CA GLY A 78 -40.04 23.73 9.72
C GLY A 78 -40.11 23.01 8.37
N GLY A 79 -39.98 21.69 8.38
CA GLY A 79 -40.04 20.88 7.16
C GLY A 79 -41.37 21.07 6.43
N GLY A 80 -41.31 21.21 5.10
CA GLY A 80 -42.50 21.29 4.27
C GLY A 80 -43.38 20.05 4.44
N ALA A 81 -44.66 20.25 4.70
CA ALA A 81 -45.60 19.14 4.88
C ALA A 81 -45.64 18.26 3.62
N SER A 82 -45.54 16.94 3.81
CA SER A 82 -45.63 15.99 2.71
C SER A 82 -46.98 16.10 2.02
N GLY A 83 -46.98 16.19 0.69
CA GLY A 83 -48.22 16.18 -0.09
C GLY A 83 -48.98 14.87 0.14
N GLY A 84 -50.21 14.97 0.64
CA GLY A 84 -51.07 13.80 0.83
C GLY A 84 -51.35 13.10 -0.51
N GLY A 85 -51.41 11.77 -0.49
CA GLY A 85 -51.70 10.97 -1.67
C GLY A 85 -53.04 11.37 -2.31
N GLY A 86 -53.06 11.48 -3.64
CA GLY A 86 -54.24 11.93 -4.37
C GLY A 86 -55.44 11.00 -4.16
N ALA A 87 -56.54 11.57 -3.65
CA ALA A 87 -57.80 10.85 -3.52
C ALA A 87 -58.39 10.48 -4.89
N SER A 88 -59.06 9.33 -4.97
CA SER A 88 -59.72 8.87 -6.19
C SER A 88 -60.82 9.85 -6.65
N GLY A 89 -60.89 10.11 -7.96
CA GLY A 89 -61.88 11.03 -8.52
C GLY A 89 -63.32 10.55 -8.30
N SER A 90 -64.17 11.40 -7.74
CA SER A 90 -65.60 11.15 -7.53
C SER A 90 -66.42 11.44 -8.78
N GLY A 91 -67.52 10.70 -8.97
CA GLY A 91 -68.51 11.01 -10.01
C GLY A 91 -69.15 12.38 -9.79
N GLY A 92 -69.39 13.13 -10.87
CA GLY A 92 -69.82 14.53 -10.79
C GLY A 92 -71.24 14.82 -11.29
N ALA A 93 -71.80 15.95 -10.85
CA ALA A 93 -72.76 16.77 -11.61
C ALA A 93 -72.91 18.18 -10.96
N SER A 94 -72.85 19.23 -11.78
CA SER A 94 -73.42 20.60 -11.59
C SER A 94 -73.04 21.44 -10.34
N GLY A 95 -72.73 22.74 -10.43
CA GLY A 95 -72.52 23.60 -11.61
C GLY A 95 -72.43 25.12 -11.29
N SER A 96 -71.97 25.90 -12.28
CA SER A 96 -72.06 27.39 -12.45
C SER A 96 -71.43 28.38 -11.44
N GLY A 97 -70.60 29.30 -11.97
CA GLY A 97 -70.22 30.60 -11.38
C GLY A 97 -68.85 30.63 -10.66
N GLY A 98 -67.93 31.59 -10.86
CA GLY A 98 -67.92 32.82 -11.69
C GLY A 98 -66.58 33.05 -12.41
N ALA A 99 -66.30 34.30 -12.86
CA ALA A 99 -65.42 34.55 -14.01
C ALA A 99 -64.00 35.11 -13.76
N SER A 100 -63.06 34.60 -14.57
CA SER A 100 -61.94 35.26 -15.27
C SER A 100 -60.90 36.13 -14.55
N GLY A 101 -59.63 35.76 -14.78
CA GLY A 101 -58.47 36.67 -14.86
C GLY A 101 -57.55 36.23 -16.02
N SER A 102 -57.12 37.18 -16.86
CA SER A 102 -56.17 36.96 -17.98
C SER A 102 -54.70 37.11 -17.51
N GLY A 103 -53.67 36.64 -18.24
CA GLY A 103 -53.60 35.91 -19.50
C GLY A 103 -52.18 36.01 -20.11
N GLY A 104 -51.82 35.17 -21.08
CA GLY A 104 -50.50 35.18 -21.74
C GLY A 104 -50.52 34.43 -23.07
N ALA A 105 -49.78 34.91 -24.08
CA ALA A 105 -49.91 34.48 -25.48
C ALA A 105 -48.84 33.47 -25.94
N SER A 106 -49.12 32.81 -27.06
CA SER A 106 -48.42 31.62 -27.57
C SER A 106 -47.02 31.85 -28.12
N GLY A 107 -46.18 30.81 -28.02
CA GLY A 107 -45.15 30.48 -29.02
C GLY A 107 -45.62 29.30 -29.87
N SER A 108 -45.22 29.24 -31.15
CA SER A 108 -45.67 28.22 -32.09
C SER A 108 -44.55 27.64 -32.96
N GLY A 109 -44.68 26.38 -33.35
CA GLY A 109 -43.92 25.78 -34.45
C GLY A 109 -42.75 24.85 -34.06
N GLY A 110 -43.01 23.55 -34.09
CA GLY A 110 -42.01 22.51 -34.36
C GLY A 110 -42.65 21.53 -35.34
N ALA A 111 -42.03 21.27 -36.49
CA ALA A 111 -42.68 20.55 -37.58
C ALA A 111 -42.64 19.03 -37.40
N SER A 112 -43.79 18.35 -37.59
CA SER A 112 -43.85 16.89 -37.69
C SER A 112 -43.14 16.40 -38.95
N GLY A 113 -42.33 15.35 -38.82
CA GLY A 113 -41.64 14.72 -39.95
C GLY A 113 -42.59 14.12 -40.99
N SER A 114 -42.17 14.09 -42.26
CA SER A 114 -42.92 13.51 -43.37
C SER A 114 -43.07 11.99 -43.24
N GLY A 115 -44.25 11.49 -43.59
CA GLY A 115 -44.62 10.09 -43.35
C GLY A 115 -44.04 9.08 -44.35
N GLY A 116 -43.96 7.82 -43.92
CA GLY A 116 -43.87 6.66 -44.82
C GLY A 116 -45.23 6.33 -45.42
N ALA A 117 -45.25 5.90 -46.69
CA ALA A 117 -46.49 5.67 -47.45
C ALA A 117 -46.77 4.18 -47.73
N THR A 118 -48.03 3.89 -48.06
CA THR A 118 -48.58 2.61 -48.59
C THR A 118 -48.65 1.40 -47.64
N GLY A 119 -49.84 0.81 -47.58
CA GLY A 119 -50.14 -0.40 -46.79
C GLY A 119 -51.65 -0.71 -46.70
N GLY A 120 -52.41 -0.43 -47.77
CA GLY A 120 -53.87 -0.51 -47.74
C GLY A 120 -54.45 -1.81 -48.33
N SER A 121 -55.15 -2.59 -47.50
CA SER A 121 -56.20 -3.55 -47.90
C SER A 121 -57.02 -3.92 -46.66
N GLY A 122 -58.34 -4.06 -46.81
CA GLY A 122 -59.28 -4.23 -45.69
C GLY A 122 -59.64 -5.69 -45.39
N GLY A 123 -60.16 -5.91 -44.18
CA GLY A 123 -60.78 -7.16 -43.73
C GLY A 123 -61.65 -6.87 -42.50
N ALA A 124 -62.82 -7.52 -42.40
CA ALA A 124 -63.81 -7.21 -41.37
C ALA A 124 -63.88 -8.25 -40.25
N SER A 125 -64.28 -7.79 -39.06
CA SER A 125 -64.97 -8.53 -37.98
C SER A 125 -64.42 -9.89 -37.53
N GLY A 126 -63.95 -9.98 -36.27
CA GLY A 126 -63.83 -11.27 -35.60
C GLY A 126 -63.32 -11.23 -34.16
N GLY A 127 -64.07 -11.84 -33.23
CA GLY A 127 -63.54 -12.47 -32.01
C GLY A 127 -63.18 -11.59 -30.81
N SER A 128 -63.85 -11.83 -29.68
CA SER A 128 -63.37 -11.41 -28.36
C SER A 128 -62.31 -12.39 -27.84
N GLY A 129 -61.26 -11.89 -27.18
CA GLY A 129 -60.29 -12.72 -26.46
C GLY A 129 -59.17 -11.87 -25.87
N GLY A 130 -59.03 -11.87 -24.54
CA GLY A 130 -58.03 -11.06 -23.84
C GLY A 130 -57.23 -11.88 -22.84
N ALA A 131 -55.92 -11.64 -22.81
CA ALA A 131 -54.99 -12.03 -21.74
C ALA A 131 -53.64 -11.29 -21.94
N GLY A 132 -52.87 -11.12 -20.85
CA GLY A 132 -51.42 -10.87 -20.96
C GLY A 132 -50.97 -9.45 -21.31
N GLY A 133 -51.25 -8.47 -20.44
CA GLY A 133 -50.46 -7.23 -20.43
C GLY A 133 -49.08 -7.47 -19.81
N SER A 134 -48.05 -7.66 -20.62
CA SER A 134 -46.66 -7.68 -20.15
C SER A 134 -46.20 -6.28 -19.76
N GLY A 135 -45.61 -6.13 -18.56
CA GLY A 135 -45.17 -4.84 -18.02
C GLY A 135 -44.14 -4.13 -18.90
N GLY A 136 -44.12 -2.79 -18.81
CA GLY A 136 -43.25 -1.94 -19.63
C GLY A 136 -41.76 -2.09 -19.32
N ALA A 137 -40.92 -1.73 -20.28
CA ALA A 137 -39.47 -1.74 -20.13
C ALA A 137 -39.01 -0.71 -19.06
N GLY A 138 -38.47 -1.20 -17.95
CA GLY A 138 -37.66 -0.41 -17.02
C GLY A 138 -36.21 -0.40 -17.51
N GLY A 139 -35.72 0.76 -17.94
CA GLY A 139 -34.40 0.87 -18.57
C GLY A 139 -33.26 1.19 -17.61
N ALA A 140 -32.09 0.61 -17.87
CA ALA A 140 -30.79 1.06 -17.38
C ALA A 140 -29.77 1.03 -18.53
N SER A 141 -29.84 2.02 -19.41
CA SER A 141 -28.92 2.17 -20.55
C SER A 141 -27.58 2.73 -20.09
N GLY A 142 -26.55 1.88 -19.97
CA GLY A 142 -25.16 2.27 -19.69
C GLY A 142 -24.17 1.76 -20.75
N GLY A 143 -24.30 0.51 -21.19
CA GLY A 143 -23.46 -0.08 -22.24
C GLY A 143 -23.65 0.61 -23.59
N SER A 144 -22.61 1.31 -24.06
CA SER A 144 -22.66 2.12 -25.28
C SER A 144 -22.16 1.36 -26.52
N GLY A 145 -23.11 0.78 -27.27
CA GLY A 145 -23.00 0.64 -28.73
C GLY A 145 -22.32 -0.62 -29.28
N GLY A 146 -23.13 -1.55 -29.77
CA GLY A 146 -22.69 -2.65 -30.64
C GLY A 146 -23.86 -3.32 -31.35
N THR A 147 -23.92 -3.26 -32.68
CA THR A 147 -24.76 -4.15 -33.51
C THR A 147 -24.02 -5.40 -33.97
N THR A 148 -22.73 -5.50 -33.62
CA THR A 148 -22.02 -6.77 -33.43
C THR A 148 -22.57 -7.46 -32.19
N ALA A 149 -22.70 -8.79 -32.21
CA ALA A 149 -23.06 -9.55 -31.00
C ALA A 149 -22.03 -9.28 -29.88
N ASP A 150 -22.51 -8.90 -28.69
CA ASP A 150 -21.67 -8.73 -27.51
C ASP A 150 -20.95 -10.05 -27.18
N PRO A 151 -19.62 -10.10 -27.27
CA PRO A 151 -18.88 -11.34 -27.07
C PRO A 151 -18.83 -11.77 -25.59
N CYS A 152 -19.12 -10.86 -24.64
CA CYS A 152 -19.32 -11.19 -23.23
C CYS A 152 -20.75 -11.71 -22.94
N GLY A 153 -21.68 -11.62 -23.91
CA GLY A 153 -23.03 -12.18 -23.80
C GLY A 153 -23.91 -11.54 -22.73
N GLY A 154 -23.69 -10.27 -22.39
CA GLY A 154 -24.40 -9.52 -21.37
C GLY A 154 -23.88 -9.69 -19.94
N LEU A 155 -22.80 -10.46 -19.72
CA LEU A 155 -22.23 -10.71 -18.38
C LEU A 155 -21.33 -9.57 -17.87
N CYS A 156 -20.80 -8.74 -18.78
CA CYS A 156 -19.95 -7.59 -18.45
C CYS A 156 -20.84 -6.41 -18.00
N THR A 157 -21.36 -6.48 -16.77
CA THR A 157 -22.40 -5.56 -16.27
C THR A 157 -21.89 -4.37 -15.43
N ASP A 158 -20.61 -4.32 -15.07
CA ASP A 158 -20.06 -3.19 -14.30
C ASP A 158 -20.00 -1.92 -15.19
N ALA A 159 -20.52 -0.80 -14.68
CA ALA A 159 -20.54 0.47 -15.41
C ALA A 159 -19.15 1.07 -15.68
N ASN A 160 -18.11 0.55 -15.01
CA ASN A 160 -16.72 0.96 -15.16
C ASN A 160 -15.88 -0.13 -15.87
N ALA A 161 -16.52 -1.14 -16.47
CA ALA A 161 -15.88 -2.10 -17.36
C ALA A 161 -16.29 -1.88 -18.83
N THR A 162 -15.49 -2.43 -19.74
CA THR A 162 -15.80 -2.53 -21.17
C THR A 162 -15.60 -3.97 -21.62
N CYS A 163 -16.57 -4.53 -22.34
CA CYS A 163 -16.38 -5.81 -23.02
C CYS A 163 -15.51 -5.63 -24.28
N THR A 164 -14.40 -6.35 -24.35
CA THR A 164 -13.50 -6.35 -25.51
C THR A 164 -13.93 -7.38 -26.57
N SER A 165 -13.46 -7.20 -27.81
CA SER A 165 -13.70 -8.13 -28.92
C SER A 165 -13.15 -9.55 -28.70
N ALA A 166 -12.37 -9.77 -27.64
CA ALA A 166 -11.84 -11.08 -27.24
C ALA A 166 -12.79 -11.89 -26.32
N ALA A 167 -14.03 -11.42 -26.08
CA ALA A 167 -14.92 -11.93 -25.03
C ALA A 167 -14.36 -11.77 -23.60
N VAL A 168 -13.55 -10.72 -23.40
CA VAL A 168 -12.97 -10.37 -22.10
C VAL A 168 -13.55 -9.04 -21.64
N CYS A 169 -14.24 -9.03 -20.51
CA CYS A 169 -14.61 -7.84 -19.76
C CYS A 169 -13.34 -7.29 -19.10
N SER A 170 -13.17 -5.97 -19.08
CA SER A 170 -11.97 -5.36 -18.48
C SER A 170 -12.30 -3.99 -17.92
N CYS A 171 -11.75 -3.68 -16.75
CA CYS A 171 -11.94 -2.38 -16.13
C CYS A 171 -11.36 -1.25 -16.97
N ASN A 172 -12.07 -0.12 -16.99
CA ASN A 172 -11.67 1.09 -17.67
C ASN A 172 -10.46 1.74 -16.95
N ALA A 173 -9.71 2.59 -17.65
CA ALA A 173 -8.57 3.28 -17.06
C ALA A 173 -8.98 4.08 -15.79
N GLY A 174 -8.18 3.96 -14.72
CA GLY A 174 -8.52 4.50 -13.39
C GLY A 174 -9.29 3.55 -12.48
N PHE A 175 -9.42 2.27 -12.86
CA PHE A 175 -10.05 1.21 -12.08
C PHE A 175 -9.20 -0.07 -12.03
N ILE A 176 -9.39 -0.87 -10.96
CA ILE A 176 -8.76 -2.18 -10.71
C ILE A 176 -9.87 -3.23 -10.73
N ASP A 177 -9.62 -4.39 -11.34
CA ASP A 177 -10.58 -5.50 -11.26
C ASP A 177 -10.55 -6.22 -9.91
N THR A 178 -11.67 -6.26 -9.21
CA THR A 178 -11.85 -7.00 -7.96
C THR A 178 -12.60 -8.31 -8.13
N ASP A 179 -12.90 -8.71 -9.37
CA ASP A 179 -13.22 -10.09 -9.63
C ASP A 179 -11.98 -10.98 -9.35
N THR A 180 -12.26 -12.18 -8.87
CA THR A 180 -11.28 -13.20 -8.48
C THR A 180 -11.68 -14.59 -8.94
N ASP A 181 -12.78 -14.71 -9.70
CA ASP A 181 -13.09 -15.94 -10.40
C ASP A 181 -12.25 -16.08 -11.69
N SER A 182 -12.66 -16.93 -12.63
CA SER A 182 -11.89 -17.23 -13.85
C SER A 182 -12.76 -17.18 -15.12
N ASP A 183 -13.97 -16.61 -15.06
CA ASP A 183 -14.72 -16.26 -16.26
C ASP A 183 -14.24 -14.89 -16.76
N PRO A 184 -13.58 -14.80 -17.93
CA PRO A 184 -13.13 -13.52 -18.45
C PRO A 184 -14.28 -12.56 -18.80
N LYS A 185 -15.56 -12.96 -18.73
CA LYS A 185 -16.72 -12.15 -19.14
C LYS A 185 -17.32 -11.32 -18.02
N THR A 186 -16.96 -11.58 -16.76
CA THR A 186 -17.27 -10.71 -15.63
C THR A 186 -16.07 -9.82 -15.31
N ALA A 187 -16.33 -8.74 -14.59
CA ALA A 187 -15.35 -7.87 -13.96
C ALA A 187 -16.08 -7.10 -12.86
N LYS A 188 -15.36 -6.63 -11.83
CA LYS A 188 -15.92 -5.84 -10.74
C LYS A 188 -14.98 -4.72 -10.35
N CYS A 189 -15.24 -3.53 -10.86
CA CYS A 189 -14.25 -2.47 -10.95
C CYS A 189 -14.33 -1.48 -9.79
N ILE A 190 -13.26 -1.39 -8.98
CA ILE A 190 -13.10 -0.31 -7.99
C ILE A 190 -12.12 0.74 -8.49
N SER A 191 -12.21 2.00 -8.04
CA SER A 191 -11.23 3.02 -8.43
C SER A 191 -9.81 2.61 -8.05
N SER A 192 -8.84 2.87 -8.93
CA SER A 192 -7.43 2.54 -8.73
C SER A 192 -6.65 3.55 -7.89
N MET A 193 -7.29 4.65 -7.47
CA MET A 193 -6.63 5.70 -6.71
C MET A 193 -6.29 5.24 -5.30
N VAL A 194 -4.99 5.09 -5.02
CA VAL A 194 -4.47 4.61 -3.73
C VAL A 194 -4.73 5.63 -2.61
N LEU A 195 -5.49 5.22 -1.59
CA LEU A 195 -5.64 5.96 -0.33
C LEU A 195 -4.72 5.40 0.77
N GLY A 196 -4.38 4.11 0.68
CA GLY A 196 -3.40 3.44 1.54
C GLY A 196 -2.88 2.16 0.90
N VAL A 197 -1.70 1.72 1.34
CA VAL A 197 -1.05 0.46 0.91
C VAL A 197 -0.64 -0.32 2.16
N LYS A 198 -0.82 -1.64 2.12
CA LYS A 198 -0.20 -2.60 3.06
C LYS A 198 0.57 -3.64 2.23
N VAL A 199 1.75 -4.02 2.69
CA VAL A 199 2.57 -5.08 2.07
C VAL A 199 2.67 -6.25 3.04
N LYS A 200 2.70 -7.49 2.56
CA LYS A 200 2.93 -8.68 3.38
C LYS A 200 3.91 -9.61 2.68
N VAL A 201 4.85 -10.18 3.42
CA VAL A 201 5.96 -10.98 2.87
C VAL A 201 6.10 -12.29 3.63
N ALA A 202 6.20 -13.40 2.88
CA ALA A 202 6.61 -14.70 3.39
C ALA A 202 8.07 -14.91 2.97
N ILE A 203 8.98 -14.86 3.95
CA ILE A 203 10.42 -15.01 3.79
C ILE A 203 10.89 -16.06 4.78
N ASP A 204 11.77 -16.94 4.33
CA ASP A 204 12.57 -17.86 5.15
C ASP A 204 13.96 -17.22 5.30
N HIS A 205 14.40 -16.85 6.51
CA HIS A 205 15.72 -16.28 6.79
C HIS A 205 16.16 -16.55 8.24
N GLU A 206 17.45 -16.76 8.50
CA GLU A 206 17.93 -17.03 9.87
C GLU A 206 18.09 -15.75 10.71
N ASP A 207 18.53 -14.64 10.12
CA ASP A 207 18.67 -13.34 10.79
C ASP A 207 17.95 -12.22 9.99
N CYS A 208 17.01 -11.50 10.61
CA CYS A 208 16.31 -10.40 9.94
C CYS A 208 17.16 -9.12 9.85
N GLY A 209 18.13 -8.93 10.74
CA GLY A 209 19.06 -7.78 10.80
C GLY A 209 20.00 -7.62 9.61
N HIS A 210 20.06 -8.60 8.72
CA HIS A 210 20.84 -8.52 7.47
C HIS A 210 20.00 -8.10 6.26
N LEU A 211 18.67 -8.15 6.39
CA LEU A 211 17.74 -7.90 5.30
C LEU A 211 17.45 -6.41 5.07
N THR A 212 17.46 -6.03 3.80
CA THR A 212 16.87 -4.77 3.32
C THR A 212 15.75 -5.10 2.34
N ILE A 213 14.55 -4.57 2.56
CA ILE A 213 13.36 -4.82 1.75
C ILE A 213 12.90 -3.50 1.14
N LYS A 214 12.82 -3.44 -0.19
CA LYS A 214 12.41 -2.26 -0.97
C LYS A 214 11.19 -2.58 -1.83
N LEU A 215 10.22 -1.66 -1.87
CA LEU A 215 9.07 -1.70 -2.78
C LEU A 215 9.18 -0.57 -3.80
N ARG A 216 9.01 -0.91 -5.08
CA ARG A 216 8.97 0.03 -6.20
C ARG A 216 7.58 0.03 -6.85
N GLY A 217 6.97 1.20 -6.96
CA GLY A 217 5.67 1.40 -7.61
C GLY A 217 5.76 1.64 -9.14
N PRO A 218 4.61 1.71 -9.84
CA PRO A 218 4.54 1.88 -11.29
C PRO A 218 5.08 3.24 -11.76
N ASN A 219 5.01 4.26 -10.90
CA ASN A 219 5.61 5.58 -11.10
C ASN A 219 7.14 5.62 -10.88
N ALA A 220 7.78 4.46 -10.69
CA ALA A 220 9.19 4.28 -10.34
C ALA A 220 9.63 4.83 -8.96
N THR A 221 8.72 5.34 -8.11
CA THR A 221 9.03 5.64 -6.71
C THR A 221 9.44 4.37 -5.99
N VAL A 222 10.56 4.44 -5.25
CA VAL A 222 11.06 3.37 -4.38
C VAL A 222 10.91 3.81 -2.93
N ILE A 223 10.48 2.90 -2.06
CA ILE A 223 10.50 3.03 -0.60
C ILE A 223 11.22 1.81 0.00
N THR A 224 12.04 2.06 1.02
CA THR A 224 12.55 1.00 1.90
C THR A 224 11.52 0.72 2.98
N LEU A 225 11.11 -0.54 3.11
CA LEU A 225 10.15 -1.02 4.11
C LEU A 225 10.83 -1.53 5.37
N LEU A 226 12.03 -2.10 5.20
CA LEU A 226 12.92 -2.63 6.21
C LEU A 226 14.35 -2.30 5.77
N SER A 227 15.16 -1.74 6.66
CA SER A 227 16.61 -1.62 6.46
C SER A 227 17.28 -2.12 7.74
N ARG A 228 17.80 -3.35 7.70
CA ARG A 228 18.67 -3.95 8.73
C ARG A 228 18.24 -3.64 10.18
N PRO A 229 17.16 -4.27 10.69
CA PRO A 229 16.68 -4.07 12.05
C PRO A 229 17.77 -4.30 13.10
N GLY A 230 17.72 -3.54 14.19
CA GLY A 230 18.77 -3.47 15.21
C GLY A 230 20.04 -2.70 14.80
N VAL A 231 20.16 -2.17 13.58
CA VAL A 231 21.36 -1.46 13.09
C VAL A 231 21.14 0.04 12.97
N SER A 232 22.03 0.83 13.60
CA SER A 232 22.22 2.24 13.24
C SER A 232 23.19 2.33 12.07
N GLU A 233 22.68 2.09 10.85
CA GLU A 233 23.47 2.10 9.61
C GLU A 233 23.85 3.52 9.18
N GLY A 234 25.09 3.71 8.75
CA GLY A 234 25.60 5.01 8.27
C GLY A 234 25.35 5.29 6.78
N ALA A 235 25.00 4.25 6.01
CA ALA A 235 24.69 4.29 4.59
C ALA A 235 23.77 3.10 4.24
N ASP A 236 23.01 3.25 3.16
CA ASP A 236 22.21 2.18 2.54
C ASP A 236 23.03 1.56 1.40
N ASP A 237 24.09 0.83 1.77
CA ASP A 237 25.07 0.23 0.86
C ASP A 237 25.39 -1.25 1.18
N GLY A 238 24.70 -1.83 2.17
CA GLY A 238 24.96 -3.19 2.69
C GLY A 238 26.15 -3.28 3.65
N GLY A 239 27.01 -2.27 3.73
CA GLY A 239 28.26 -2.30 4.48
C GLY A 239 28.12 -2.13 6.00
N GLY A 240 29.27 -1.93 6.66
CA GLY A 240 29.35 -1.67 8.10
C GLY A 240 29.75 -2.89 8.93
N VAL A 241 29.28 -2.93 10.18
CA VAL A 241 29.61 -4.00 11.14
C VAL A 241 28.62 -5.16 11.05
N LEU A 242 29.07 -6.32 11.58
CA LEU A 242 28.25 -7.51 11.88
C LEU A 242 27.31 -7.24 13.09
N ALA A 243 26.47 -6.22 12.94
CA ALA A 243 25.36 -5.93 13.83
C ALA A 243 24.06 -6.03 13.03
N GLY A 244 23.00 -6.36 13.75
CA GLY A 244 21.65 -6.64 13.27
C GLY A 244 20.92 -7.46 14.31
N ASP A 245 19.59 -7.45 14.26
CA ASP A 245 18.80 -8.37 15.06
C ASP A 245 18.93 -9.81 14.50
N LEU A 246 19.22 -10.75 15.40
CA LEU A 246 19.52 -12.15 15.08
C LEU A 246 18.29 -13.07 15.27
N THR A 247 17.10 -12.55 14.98
CA THR A 247 15.85 -13.31 14.93
C THR A 247 15.45 -13.61 13.50
N GLY A 248 14.97 -14.83 13.27
CA GLY A 248 14.63 -15.31 11.94
C GLY A 248 13.26 -14.85 11.44
N LEU A 249 13.09 -14.94 10.12
CA LEU A 249 11.79 -14.92 9.48
C LEU A 249 11.43 -16.36 9.08
N ASP A 250 10.26 -16.83 9.51
CA ASP A 250 9.70 -18.12 9.12
C ASP A 250 8.59 -17.86 8.10
N LYS A 251 8.67 -18.49 6.92
CA LYS A 251 7.70 -18.28 5.83
C LYS A 251 6.26 -18.68 6.18
N GLY A 252 6.05 -19.53 7.20
CA GLY A 252 4.74 -19.84 7.76
C GLY A 252 4.11 -18.70 8.59
N TYR A 253 4.92 -17.70 8.97
CA TYR A 253 4.55 -16.58 9.85
C TYR A 253 4.85 -15.22 9.17
N PRO A 254 4.22 -14.94 8.01
CA PRO A 254 4.55 -13.80 7.17
C PRO A 254 4.28 -12.45 7.85
N VAL A 255 5.32 -11.62 7.94
CA VAL A 255 5.26 -10.25 8.46
C VAL A 255 4.65 -9.28 7.44
N SER A 256 4.15 -8.14 7.92
CA SER A 256 3.55 -7.11 7.07
C SER A 256 4.00 -5.69 7.39
N PHE A 257 4.07 -4.85 6.36
CA PHE A 257 4.46 -3.44 6.43
C PHE A 257 3.23 -2.55 6.22
N ASP A 258 2.96 -1.68 7.18
CA ASP A 258 1.72 -0.89 7.27
C ASP A 258 1.95 0.43 8.02
N ASP A 259 1.53 1.55 7.44
CA ASP A 259 1.72 2.88 8.05
C ASP A 259 1.01 3.07 9.40
N VAL A 260 0.02 2.22 9.74
CA VAL A 260 -0.69 2.24 11.04
C VAL A 260 -0.18 1.22 12.06
N ALA A 261 0.89 0.49 11.77
CA ALA A 261 1.50 -0.44 12.71
C ALA A 261 2.14 0.28 13.92
N ALA A 262 2.15 -0.38 15.08
CA ALA A 262 2.59 0.20 16.34
C ALA A 262 4.10 0.04 16.62
N VAL A 263 4.71 -1.02 16.10
CA VAL A 263 6.16 -1.28 16.16
C VAL A 263 6.76 -0.83 14.83
N ALA A 264 7.92 -0.18 14.85
CA ALA A 264 8.61 0.29 13.65
C ALA A 264 9.58 -0.78 13.12
N ALA A 265 9.91 -0.75 11.83
CA ALA A 265 10.63 -1.84 11.17
C ALA A 265 12.06 -2.02 11.69
N GLU A 266 12.69 -0.96 12.21
CA GLU A 266 14.00 -0.97 12.86
C GLU A 266 14.01 -1.74 14.19
N ASP A 267 12.87 -1.84 14.88
CA ASP A 267 12.66 -2.56 16.14
C ASP A 267 12.26 -4.04 15.91
N MET A 268 12.25 -4.53 14.66
CA MET A 268 11.91 -5.92 14.34
C MET A 268 12.85 -6.90 15.05
N GLY A 269 12.29 -7.93 15.68
CA GLY A 269 13.02 -8.91 16.49
C GLY A 269 13.23 -8.51 17.96
N GLY A 270 13.29 -7.22 18.26
CA GLY A 270 13.65 -6.67 19.59
C GLY A 270 12.72 -6.99 20.77
N THR A 271 11.69 -7.83 20.59
CA THR A 271 10.85 -8.35 21.68
C THR A 271 11.15 -9.82 22.06
N VAL A 272 11.99 -10.51 21.28
CA VAL A 272 12.45 -11.89 21.49
C VAL A 272 13.98 -11.98 21.55
N GLY A 273 14.50 -13.19 21.85
CA GLY A 273 15.94 -13.45 21.89
C GLY A 273 16.50 -13.93 20.54
N PRO A 274 17.84 -13.93 20.36
CA PRO A 274 18.47 -14.45 19.15
C PRO A 274 18.07 -15.91 18.89
N PHE A 275 17.98 -16.29 17.61
CA PHE A 275 17.52 -17.59 17.11
C PHE A 275 16.05 -17.94 17.40
N ALA A 276 15.26 -16.98 17.91
CA ALA A 276 13.79 -17.02 17.85
C ALA A 276 13.30 -16.43 16.51
N TYR A 277 11.99 -16.52 16.23
CA TYR A 277 11.39 -16.06 14.99
C TYR A 277 10.35 -14.95 15.22
N VAL A 278 10.50 -13.86 14.46
CA VAL A 278 9.55 -12.72 14.42
C VAL A 278 8.15 -13.21 14.02
N CYS A 279 7.09 -12.61 14.58
CA CYS A 279 5.67 -12.98 14.41
C CYS A 279 5.28 -14.35 14.98
N LYS A 280 6.16 -15.35 14.87
CA LYS A 280 5.97 -16.72 15.33
C LYS A 280 6.05 -16.87 16.84
N ASP A 281 7.09 -16.30 17.44
CA ASP A 281 7.35 -16.45 18.88
C ASP A 281 6.87 -15.24 19.71
N ASP A 282 6.61 -14.08 19.09
CA ASP A 282 6.17 -12.84 19.74
C ASP A 282 4.76 -12.34 19.34
N ASN A 283 4.16 -12.85 18.25
CA ASN A 283 2.95 -12.32 17.61
C ASN A 283 3.06 -10.89 17.05
N VAL A 284 4.27 -10.32 16.93
CA VAL A 284 4.50 -9.00 16.32
C VAL A 284 4.63 -9.18 14.80
N CYS A 285 3.47 -9.22 14.13
CA CYS A 285 3.37 -9.54 12.70
C CYS A 285 3.15 -8.32 11.77
N SER A 286 3.14 -7.10 12.32
CA SER A 286 2.91 -5.88 11.54
C SER A 286 3.83 -4.76 12.02
N PHE A 287 4.63 -4.24 11.09
CA PHE A 287 5.66 -3.24 11.31
C PHE A 287 5.36 -1.99 10.48
N LYS A 288 5.72 -0.83 11.00
CA LYS A 288 5.64 0.43 10.27
C LYS A 288 6.89 0.56 9.40
N PRO A 289 6.79 0.89 8.10
CA PRO A 289 7.95 1.05 7.24
C PRO A 289 8.99 1.98 7.86
N ASP A 290 10.22 1.50 7.96
CA ASP A 290 11.38 2.35 8.19
C ASP A 290 12.47 2.08 7.15
N LYS A 291 13.24 3.13 6.89
CA LYS A 291 14.18 3.23 5.78
C LYS A 291 15.64 3.30 6.21
N GLY A 292 15.95 3.33 7.51
CA GLY A 292 17.30 3.53 8.02
C GLY A 292 17.99 4.72 7.36
N SER A 293 19.17 4.50 6.78
CA SER A 293 19.93 5.50 6.02
C SER A 293 19.56 5.61 4.54
N ALA A 294 18.60 4.81 4.04
CA ALA A 294 18.18 4.84 2.63
C ALA A 294 17.58 6.17 2.18
N ALA A 295 17.74 6.49 0.90
CA ALA A 295 17.07 7.61 0.26
C ALA A 295 15.66 7.22 -0.19
N GLY A 296 14.66 8.06 0.11
CA GLY A 296 13.28 7.83 -0.33
C GLY A 296 12.22 8.37 0.65
N PRO A 297 10.94 8.04 0.43
CA PRO A 297 9.85 8.35 1.34
C PRO A 297 9.98 7.59 2.68
N THR A 298 9.39 8.14 3.74
CA THR A 298 9.41 7.58 5.11
C THR A 298 8.12 6.84 5.48
N SER A 299 7.20 6.62 4.54
CA SER A 299 5.94 5.90 4.75
C SER A 299 5.30 5.49 3.42
N LEU A 300 4.50 4.43 3.41
CA LEU A 300 3.77 3.95 2.23
C LEU A 300 2.80 5.00 1.70
N LYS A 301 2.13 5.74 2.58
CA LYS A 301 1.30 6.91 2.24
C LYS A 301 2.13 8.04 1.60
N ALA A 302 3.34 8.30 2.10
CA ALA A 302 4.24 9.31 1.52
C ALA A 302 4.79 8.89 0.13
N ALA A 303 4.92 7.58 -0.11
CA ALA A 303 5.36 7.05 -1.40
C ALA A 303 4.25 6.98 -2.46
N PHE A 304 3.03 6.59 -2.06
CA PHE A 304 2.01 6.09 -2.99
C PHE A 304 0.59 6.66 -2.82
N GLN A 305 0.31 7.56 -1.88
CA GLN A 305 -1.04 8.16 -1.79
C GLN A 305 -1.36 9.00 -3.03
N ASN A 306 -2.55 8.81 -3.60
CA ASN A 306 -3.02 9.39 -4.86
C ASN A 306 -2.17 9.00 -6.10
N VAL A 307 -1.41 7.90 -6.01
CA VAL A 307 -0.83 7.23 -7.17
C VAL A 307 -1.86 6.24 -7.72
N ASP A 308 -1.85 6.03 -9.04
CA ASP A 308 -2.64 4.98 -9.68
C ASP A 308 -2.03 3.61 -9.32
N ALA A 309 -2.82 2.70 -8.77
CA ALA A 309 -2.37 1.35 -8.45
C ALA A 309 -2.06 0.51 -9.71
N VAL A 310 -2.66 0.83 -10.87
CA VAL A 310 -2.52 0.05 -12.11
C VAL A 310 -1.08 0.07 -12.63
N GLY A 311 -0.61 -1.07 -13.11
CA GLY A 311 0.73 -1.26 -13.64
C GLY A 311 1.63 -2.07 -12.71
N LYS A 312 2.93 -1.97 -12.98
CA LYS A 312 3.95 -2.86 -12.41
C LYS A 312 4.43 -2.42 -11.03
N TRP A 313 4.24 -3.28 -10.04
CA TRP A 313 4.86 -3.17 -8.72
C TRP A 313 5.96 -4.23 -8.57
N THR A 314 7.09 -3.84 -7.97
CA THR A 314 8.23 -4.73 -7.75
C THR A 314 8.65 -4.69 -6.28
N LEU A 315 8.56 -5.82 -5.58
CA LEU A 315 9.23 -6.02 -4.29
C LEU A 315 10.64 -6.55 -4.54
N CYS A 316 11.62 -6.04 -3.79
CA CYS A 316 13.01 -6.48 -3.83
C CYS A 316 13.51 -6.76 -2.41
N VAL A 317 14.18 -7.90 -2.21
CA VAL A 317 14.81 -8.28 -0.94
C VAL A 317 16.32 -8.44 -1.17
N GLY A 318 17.12 -7.72 -0.41
CA GLY A 318 18.58 -7.83 -0.38
C GLY A 318 19.04 -8.36 0.98
N ASP A 319 20.17 -9.04 0.97
CA ASP A 319 20.86 -9.53 2.16
C ASP A 319 22.30 -8.98 2.16
N SER A 320 22.79 -8.63 3.34
CA SER A 320 23.91 -7.72 3.57
C SER A 320 25.04 -8.34 4.42
N ASN A 321 25.02 -9.65 4.63
CA ASN A 321 26.00 -10.33 5.49
C ASN A 321 26.43 -11.70 4.90
N TRP A 322 27.29 -12.40 5.64
CA TRP A 322 27.84 -13.71 5.33
C TRP A 322 27.21 -14.80 6.20
N LEU A 323 26.58 -15.79 5.57
CA LEU A 323 26.72 -17.25 5.78
C LEU A 323 25.47 -18.02 5.32
N VAL A 324 24.29 -17.40 5.37
CA VAL A 324 22.99 -18.03 5.16
C VAL A 324 21.99 -17.07 4.50
N GLY A 325 22.08 -16.96 3.17
CA GLY A 325 21.03 -16.31 2.38
C GLY A 325 19.74 -17.13 2.36
N GLY A 326 18.60 -16.46 2.60
CA GLY A 326 17.29 -17.12 2.69
C GLY A 326 16.49 -17.21 1.38
N THR A 327 15.15 -17.31 1.49
CA THR A 327 14.24 -17.33 0.32
C THR A 327 13.03 -16.43 0.47
N LEU A 328 12.68 -15.69 -0.59
CA LEU A 328 11.37 -15.07 -0.77
C LEU A 328 10.39 -16.11 -1.36
N GLU A 329 9.29 -16.36 -0.66
CA GLU A 329 8.38 -17.47 -0.94
C GLU A 329 6.98 -17.02 -1.39
N GLN A 330 6.53 -15.86 -0.91
CA GLN A 330 5.36 -15.14 -1.44
C GLN A 330 5.43 -13.68 -1.01
N TRP A 331 4.84 -12.77 -1.78
CA TRP A 331 4.45 -11.46 -1.27
C TRP A 331 3.06 -11.05 -1.73
N GLU A 332 2.44 -10.17 -0.96
CA GLU A 332 1.11 -9.63 -1.20
C GLU A 332 1.16 -8.10 -1.04
N ILE A 333 0.35 -7.41 -1.85
CA ILE A 333 0.12 -5.97 -1.74
C ILE A 333 -1.38 -5.71 -1.72
N THR A 334 -1.83 -5.02 -0.67
CA THR A 334 -3.22 -4.61 -0.50
C THR A 334 -3.31 -3.10 -0.70
N PHE A 335 -4.11 -2.69 -1.68
CA PHE A 335 -4.49 -1.29 -1.89
C PHE A 335 -5.83 -1.03 -1.21
N THR A 336 -5.94 0.08 -0.50
CA THR A 336 -7.22 0.64 -0.04
C THR A 336 -7.54 1.86 -0.86
N THR A 337 -8.74 1.90 -1.44
CA THR A 337 -9.24 2.94 -2.35
C THR A 337 -10.64 3.38 -1.94
N SER A 338 -11.23 4.34 -2.66
CA SER A 338 -12.60 4.80 -2.40
C SER A 338 -13.69 3.73 -2.63
N GLY A 339 -13.37 2.66 -3.38
CA GLY A 339 -14.29 1.54 -3.65
C GLY A 339 -14.13 0.35 -2.69
N GLY A 340 -13.22 0.41 -1.73
CA GLY A 340 -12.88 -0.69 -0.82
C GLY A 340 -11.39 -1.06 -0.89
N SER A 341 -11.05 -2.27 -0.47
CA SER A 341 -9.67 -2.78 -0.51
C SER A 341 -9.55 -3.96 -1.47
N VAL A 342 -8.43 -4.05 -2.17
CA VAL A 342 -8.09 -5.13 -3.11
C VAL A 342 -6.67 -5.62 -2.83
N THR A 343 -6.50 -6.93 -2.75
CA THR A 343 -5.19 -7.58 -2.57
C THR A 343 -4.76 -8.22 -3.88
N ARG A 344 -3.48 -8.07 -4.22
CA ARG A 344 -2.79 -8.84 -5.24
C ARG A 344 -1.66 -9.63 -4.58
N ALA A 345 -1.42 -10.85 -5.05
CA ALA A 345 -0.36 -11.72 -4.56
C ALA A 345 0.57 -12.11 -5.71
N SER A 346 1.84 -12.36 -5.39
CA SER A 346 2.69 -13.20 -6.23
C SER A 346 2.15 -14.63 -6.26
N PRO A 347 2.64 -15.50 -7.16
CA PRO A 347 2.55 -16.94 -6.95
C PRO A 347 3.05 -17.31 -5.54
N ALA A 348 2.48 -18.38 -4.96
CA ALA A 348 2.90 -18.95 -3.69
C ALA A 348 4.01 -20.00 -3.90
N ASN A 349 4.91 -20.16 -2.93
CA ASN A 349 6.08 -21.06 -3.00
C ASN A 349 7.04 -20.68 -4.15
N LEU A 350 7.39 -19.39 -4.22
CA LEU A 350 8.33 -18.84 -5.21
C LEU A 350 9.72 -19.48 -5.15
N GLY A 351 10.15 -19.97 -3.97
CA GLY A 351 11.47 -20.56 -3.76
C GLY A 351 12.63 -19.66 -4.20
N GLN A 352 12.46 -18.33 -4.22
CA GLN A 352 13.47 -17.44 -4.75
C GLN A 352 14.57 -17.24 -3.72
N GLY A 353 15.75 -17.79 -3.98
CA GLY A 353 16.97 -17.45 -3.23
C GLY A 353 17.21 -15.95 -3.17
N ILE A 354 17.33 -15.44 -1.95
CA ILE A 354 17.90 -14.14 -1.63
C ILE A 354 19.42 -14.32 -1.69
N LYS A 355 20.15 -13.36 -2.27
CA LYS A 355 21.60 -13.49 -2.47
C LYS A 355 22.35 -13.09 -1.17
N ASP A 356 22.94 -14.07 -0.50
CA ASP A 356 23.98 -13.91 0.54
C ASP A 356 25.14 -13.03 0.04
N ASP A 357 25.71 -12.19 0.92
CA ASP A 357 26.63 -11.09 0.58
C ASP A 357 26.17 -10.32 -0.68
N GLY A 358 24.86 -10.03 -0.70
CA GLY A 358 24.11 -9.62 -1.88
C GLY A 358 24.32 -8.17 -2.22
N TYR A 359 24.00 -7.34 -1.23
CA TYR A 359 23.41 -6.03 -1.37
C TYR A 359 24.45 -4.90 -1.45
N ASP A 360 24.20 -3.95 -2.35
CA ASP A 360 25.08 -2.81 -2.68
C ASP A 360 24.35 -1.45 -2.64
N GLY A 361 23.22 -1.40 -1.94
CA GLY A 361 22.30 -0.23 -1.93
C GLY A 361 21.34 -0.16 -3.12
N THR A 362 21.63 -0.84 -4.23
CA THR A 362 20.84 -0.77 -5.46
C THR A 362 19.74 -1.84 -5.51
N LEU A 363 18.72 -1.64 -6.36
CA LEU A 363 17.77 -2.71 -6.69
C LEU A 363 18.37 -3.80 -7.60
N GLY A 364 19.58 -3.58 -8.16
CA GLY A 364 20.22 -4.51 -9.09
C GLY A 364 20.90 -5.70 -8.43
N SER A 365 21.26 -5.57 -7.15
CA SER A 365 21.80 -6.64 -6.31
C SER A 365 20.73 -7.51 -5.64
N MET A 366 19.48 -7.04 -5.60
CA MET A 366 18.40 -7.63 -4.81
C MET A 366 17.63 -8.74 -5.54
N ALA A 367 17.08 -9.68 -4.77
CA ALA A 367 16.10 -10.64 -5.22
C ALA A 367 14.73 -9.97 -5.43
N CYS A 368 14.45 -9.55 -6.66
CA CYS A 368 13.21 -8.84 -7.02
C CYS A 368 12.11 -9.73 -7.63
N ARG A 369 10.84 -9.44 -7.32
CA ARG A 369 9.62 -10.06 -7.91
C ARG A 369 8.56 -9.02 -8.19
N ASP A 370 7.79 -9.32 -9.23
CA ASP A 370 6.81 -8.40 -9.80
C ASP A 370 5.38 -8.85 -9.55
N ILE A 371 4.48 -7.87 -9.40
CA ILE A 371 3.03 -8.00 -9.48
C ILE A 371 2.55 -6.94 -10.48
N ASP A 372 2.00 -7.36 -11.61
CA ASP A 372 1.34 -6.47 -12.56
C ASP A 372 -0.13 -6.29 -12.15
N VAL A 373 -0.47 -5.11 -11.65
CA VAL A 373 -1.84 -4.72 -11.30
C VAL A 373 -2.59 -4.31 -12.57
N LYS A 374 -3.79 -4.86 -12.71
CA LYS A 374 -4.81 -4.56 -13.73
C LYS A 374 -6.14 -4.37 -13.01
#